data_AF-A0A2P4TF94-F1
#
_entry.id   AF-A0A2P4TF94-F1
#
_cell.length_a   1.000
_cell.length_b   1.000
_cell.length_c   1.000
_cell.angle_alpha   90.00
_cell.angle_beta   90.00
_cell.angle_gamma   90.00
#
_symmetry.space_group_name_H-M   'P 1'
#
loop_
_entity.id
_entity.type
_entity.pdbx_description
1 polymer ?
#
loop_
_entity_poly.entity_id
_entity_poly.type
_entity_poly.pdbx_seq_one_letter_code
_entity_poly.pdbx_strand_id
1 'polypeptide(L)'
;TLKNGSGVMQVLGLVLAFGNYMNGGNRTRGQADGFGLDILPKLKDVKSSDNSRSLLSYIVSYYLRNFDEDAGKEQCIFPLPEPQDLFQASQLKFEDFQKDLRKMKKDLRACETEAAKVYQLSLEEHLQPFKDSMEQFISQAKIDQENEEKSLTEAHKSFLETAAYFCMKPKMGEKEVSPHSFFNIWHEFSSDFKDFWKKENKLILQERRSDYYTGI
;
A
#
# COMPACT_ATOMS: atom_id res chain seq x y z
N THR A 1 0.34 -1.99 8.33
CA THR A 1 -0.37 -1.15 7.34
C THR A 1 0.26 0.24 7.31
N LEU A 2 0.01 1.05 6.29
CA LEU A 2 0.63 2.39 6.19
C LEU A 2 0.26 3.32 7.37
N LYS A 3 -1.00 3.31 7.82
CA LYS A 3 -1.46 4.19 8.91
C LYS A 3 -0.98 3.78 10.29
N ASN A 4 -0.96 2.48 10.58
CA ASN A 4 -0.82 1.97 11.96
C ASN A 4 0.43 1.09 12.15
N GLY A 5 1.28 0.96 11.14
CA GLY A 5 2.51 0.18 11.25
C GLY A 5 3.53 0.90 12.13
N SER A 6 3.95 0.28 13.24
CA SER A 6 4.95 0.84 14.14
C SER A 6 6.26 1.18 13.41
N GLY A 7 6.74 0.27 12.56
CA GLY A 7 7.93 0.49 11.72
C GLY A 7 7.78 1.69 10.78
N VAL A 8 6.60 1.85 10.15
CA VAL A 8 6.30 3.02 9.31
C VAL A 8 6.35 4.31 10.14
N MET A 9 5.72 4.33 11.32
CA MET A 9 5.73 5.51 12.20
C MET A 9 7.14 5.86 12.69
N GLN A 10 7.94 4.86 13.07
CA GLN A 10 9.34 5.05 13.49
C GLN A 10 10.18 5.62 12.33
N VAL A 11 10.05 5.06 11.13
CA VAL A 11 10.78 5.55 9.94
C VAL A 11 10.38 6.98 9.59
N LEU A 12 9.08 7.30 9.56
CA LEU A 12 8.63 8.68 9.31
C LEU A 12 9.10 9.64 10.41
N GLY A 13 9.13 9.18 11.66
CA GLY A 13 9.67 9.94 12.79
C GLY A 13 11.16 10.24 12.62
N LEU A 14 11.96 9.29 12.14
CA LEU A 14 13.37 9.51 11.81
C LEU A 14 13.56 10.51 10.67
N VAL A 15 12.75 10.41 9.61
CA VAL A 15 12.77 11.38 8.50
C VAL A 15 12.50 12.79 9.03
N LEU A 16 11.48 12.95 9.88
CA LEU A 16 11.14 14.25 10.47
C LEU A 16 12.26 14.78 11.38
N ALA A 17 12.76 13.94 12.29
CA ALA A 17 13.77 14.32 13.27
C ALA A 17 15.08 14.74 12.59
N PHE A 18 15.59 13.94 11.66
CA PHE A 18 16.81 14.27 10.92
C PHE A 18 16.59 15.44 9.96
N GLY A 19 15.43 15.52 9.31
CA GLY A 19 15.05 16.65 8.49
C GLY A 19 15.08 17.98 9.27
N ASN A 20 14.47 18.01 10.45
CA ASN A 20 14.47 19.19 11.33
C ASN A 20 15.88 19.55 11.80
N TYR A 21 16.68 18.57 12.20
CA TYR A 21 18.07 18.80 12.62
C TYR A 21 18.91 19.40 11.48
N MET A 22 18.87 18.80 10.29
CA MET A 22 19.65 19.25 9.13
C MET A 22 19.22 20.62 8.60
N ASN A 23 17.96 20.99 8.79
CA ASN A 23 17.43 22.29 8.39
C ASN A 23 17.41 23.30 9.56
N GLY A 24 18.09 23.02 10.67
CA GLY A 24 18.21 23.91 11.81
C GLY A 24 18.63 25.33 11.41
N GLY A 25 17.93 26.35 11.93
CA GLY A 25 18.12 27.75 11.56
C GLY A 25 17.31 28.21 10.33
N ASN A 26 16.74 27.28 9.54
CA ASN A 26 15.77 27.62 8.51
C ASN A 26 14.35 27.72 9.13
N ARG A 27 13.79 28.94 9.16
CA ARG A 27 12.49 29.22 9.79
C ARG A 27 11.30 28.45 9.18
N THR A 28 11.42 27.93 7.95
CA THR A 28 10.34 27.19 7.29
C THR A 28 10.56 25.68 7.24
N ARG A 29 11.78 25.19 7.50
CA ARG A 29 12.14 23.76 7.34
C ARG A 29 12.76 23.10 8.57
N GLY A 30 13.34 23.87 9.48
CA GLY A 30 14.06 23.33 10.65
C GLY A 30 13.21 23.06 11.88
N GLN A 31 11.91 23.38 11.84
CA GLN A 31 10.93 23.23 12.94
C GLN A 31 9.58 22.79 12.36
N ALA A 32 9.59 21.82 11.46
CA ALA A 32 8.38 21.32 10.83
C ALA A 32 7.68 20.29 11.74
N ASP A 33 6.34 20.33 11.76
CA ASP A 33 5.48 19.33 12.42
C ASP A 33 5.21 18.10 11.53
N GLY A 34 5.64 18.17 10.26
CA GLY A 34 5.46 17.12 9.27
C GLY A 34 6.09 17.49 7.94
N PHE A 35 5.94 16.61 6.95
CA PHE A 35 6.48 16.81 5.60
C PHE A 35 5.53 16.21 4.55
N GLY A 36 5.63 16.69 3.31
CA GLY A 36 4.91 16.10 2.19
C GLY A 36 5.52 14.76 1.79
N LEU A 37 4.69 13.75 1.47
CA LEU A 37 5.17 12.42 1.09
C LEU A 37 6.12 12.41 -0.11
N ASP A 38 6.08 13.44 -0.96
CA ASP A 38 6.93 13.57 -2.14
C ASP A 38 8.43 13.68 -1.81
N ILE A 39 8.80 13.93 -0.55
CA ILE A 39 10.20 13.92 -0.12
C ILE A 39 10.77 12.51 0.02
N LEU A 40 9.93 11.50 0.27
CA LEU A 40 10.39 10.16 0.66
C LEU A 40 11.32 9.52 -0.40
N PRO A 41 10.97 9.48 -1.70
CA PRO A 41 11.86 8.92 -2.72
C PRO A 41 13.14 9.73 -2.92
N LYS A 42 13.14 11.03 -2.57
CA LYS A 42 14.27 11.95 -2.75
C LYS A 42 15.35 11.79 -1.66
N LEU A 43 15.06 11.07 -0.58
CA LEU A 43 16.01 10.91 0.54
C LEU A 43 17.29 10.17 0.14
N LYS A 44 17.26 9.37 -0.93
CA LYS A 44 18.46 8.70 -1.46
C LYS A 44 19.43 9.66 -2.18
N ASP A 45 18.93 10.81 -2.62
CA ASP A 45 19.70 11.78 -3.38
C ASP A 45 20.39 12.81 -2.48
N VAL A 46 19.93 12.95 -1.23
CA VAL A 46 20.60 13.77 -0.22
C VAL A 46 21.81 13.00 0.31
N LYS A 47 23.02 13.48 0.03
CA LYS A 47 24.27 12.76 0.34
C LYS A 47 25.19 13.55 1.28
N SER A 48 26.07 12.83 1.96
CA SER A 48 27.21 13.39 2.68
C SER A 48 28.15 14.14 1.72
N SER A 49 28.98 15.04 2.25
CA SER A 49 29.90 15.87 1.46
C SER A 49 30.91 15.07 0.65
N ASP A 50 31.27 13.88 1.11
CA ASP A 50 32.17 12.93 0.46
C ASP A 50 31.44 11.91 -0.44
N ASN A 51 30.12 12.03 -0.59
CA ASN A 51 29.24 11.10 -1.31
C ASN A 51 29.30 9.63 -0.85
N SER A 52 29.87 9.35 0.33
CA SER A 52 29.97 7.98 0.84
C SER A 52 28.63 7.42 1.32
N ARG A 53 27.68 8.30 1.69
CA ARG A 53 26.39 7.89 2.27
C ARG A 53 25.24 8.82 1.90
N SER A 54 24.06 8.26 1.67
CA SER A 54 22.81 9.03 1.55
C SER A 54 22.07 9.15 2.88
N LEU A 55 21.20 10.16 3.01
CA LEU A 55 20.32 10.32 4.16
C LEU A 55 19.41 9.08 4.33
N LEU A 56 18.91 8.51 3.24
CA LEU A 56 18.16 7.25 3.29
C LEU A 56 18.99 6.09 3.90
N SER A 57 20.22 5.91 3.44
CA SER A 57 21.13 4.88 4.00
C SER A 57 21.44 5.13 5.47
N TYR A 58 21.53 6.41 5.89
CA TYR A 58 21.70 6.76 7.29
C TYR A 58 20.47 6.41 8.13
N ILE A 59 19.27 6.77 7.68
CA ILE A 59 18.00 6.44 8.34
C ILE A 59 17.84 4.94 8.52
N VAL A 60 18.10 4.15 7.48
CA VAL A 60 17.98 2.68 7.52
C VAL A 60 18.89 2.07 8.57
N SER A 61 20.14 2.51 8.64
CA SER A 61 21.10 2.03 9.63
C SER A 61 20.78 2.48 11.04
N TYR A 62 20.35 3.72 11.21
CA TYR A 62 19.87 4.19 12.50
C TYR A 62 18.68 3.36 12.95
N TYR A 63 17.73 3.07 12.06
CA TYR A 63 16.57 2.24 12.37
C TYR A 63 17.01 0.85 12.84
N LEU A 64 17.85 0.17 12.08
CA LEU A 64 18.32 -1.17 12.42
C LEU A 64 19.08 -1.21 13.74
N ARG A 65 19.94 -0.21 14.01
CA ARG A 65 20.79 -0.20 15.19
C ARG A 65 20.06 0.23 16.47
N ASN A 66 18.89 0.88 16.37
CA ASN A 66 18.21 1.49 17.52
C ASN A 66 16.77 1.02 17.74
N PHE A 67 16.10 0.48 16.72
CA PHE A 67 14.70 0.04 16.80
C PHE A 67 14.51 -1.45 16.49
N ASP A 68 15.49 -2.11 15.87
CA ASP A 68 15.39 -3.51 15.47
C ASP A 68 16.33 -4.40 16.30
N GLU A 69 15.78 -5.07 17.31
CA GLU A 69 16.54 -5.97 18.19
C GLU A 69 17.10 -7.20 17.44
N ASP A 70 16.53 -7.51 16.29
CA ASP A 70 16.89 -8.62 15.42
C ASP A 70 17.71 -8.20 14.20
N ALA A 71 18.17 -6.94 14.14
CA ALA A 71 19.06 -6.46 13.09
C ALA A 71 20.25 -7.42 12.89
N GLY A 72 20.51 -7.79 11.63
CA GLY A 72 21.55 -8.74 11.24
C GLY A 72 21.22 -10.21 11.52
N LYS A 73 20.03 -10.54 12.02
CA LYS A 73 19.56 -11.94 12.20
C LYS A 73 18.53 -12.31 11.13
N GLU A 74 18.25 -13.62 11.00
CA GLU A 74 17.21 -14.12 10.08
C GLU A 74 15.80 -13.69 10.49
N GLN A 75 15.58 -13.39 11.77
CA GLN A 75 14.31 -12.94 12.34
C GLN A 75 14.01 -11.46 12.08
N CYS A 76 14.95 -10.72 11.47
CA CYS A 76 14.79 -9.30 11.17
C CYS A 76 13.58 -9.05 10.27
N ILE A 77 12.67 -8.15 10.68
CA ILE A 77 11.42 -7.87 9.98
C ILE A 77 11.56 -6.54 9.24
N PHE A 78 11.23 -6.57 7.94
CA PHE A 78 11.20 -5.36 7.14
C PHE A 78 10.11 -4.38 7.65
N PRO A 79 10.45 -3.11 7.97
CA PRO A 79 9.55 -2.24 8.74
C PRO A 79 8.49 -1.52 7.91
N LEU A 80 8.57 -1.57 6.58
CA LEU A 80 7.66 -0.93 5.64
C LEU A 80 6.81 -1.98 4.92
N PRO A 81 5.67 -1.60 4.31
CA PRO A 81 4.93 -2.52 3.45
C PRO A 81 5.79 -3.02 2.30
N GLU A 82 5.56 -4.27 1.91
CA GLU A 82 6.31 -4.90 0.84
C GLU A 82 6.21 -4.10 -0.48
N PRO A 83 7.33 -3.81 -1.16
CA PRO A 83 7.31 -3.00 -2.38
C PRO A 83 6.40 -3.56 -3.47
N GLN A 84 6.27 -4.88 -3.55
CA GLN A 84 5.42 -5.55 -4.53
C GLN A 84 3.93 -5.27 -4.29
N ASP A 85 3.49 -5.29 -3.03
CA ASP A 85 2.09 -5.00 -2.68
C ASP A 85 1.76 -3.54 -3.00
N LEU A 86 2.69 -2.63 -2.71
CA LEU A 86 2.57 -1.20 -3.04
C LEU A 86 2.52 -0.98 -4.55
N PHE A 87 3.34 -1.71 -5.32
CA PHE A 87 3.30 -1.67 -6.78
C PHE A 87 1.95 -2.12 -7.33
N GLN A 88 1.43 -3.24 -6.84
CA GLN A 88 0.13 -3.75 -7.26
C GLN A 88 -0.98 -2.76 -6.93
N ALA A 89 -0.99 -2.22 -5.71
CA ALA A 89 -1.93 -1.19 -5.31
C ALA A 89 -1.84 0.08 -6.18
N SER A 90 -0.64 0.45 -6.65
CA SER A 90 -0.47 1.59 -7.55
C SER A 90 -0.98 1.36 -8.98
N GLN A 91 -1.22 0.10 -9.39
CA GLN A 91 -1.80 -0.22 -10.69
C GLN A 91 -3.34 -0.23 -10.67
N LEU A 92 -3.97 -0.16 -9.49
CA LEU A 92 -5.41 -0.22 -9.36
C LEU A 92 -6.10 1.08 -9.79
N LYS A 93 -7.29 0.93 -10.38
CA LYS A 93 -8.19 2.03 -10.75
C LYS A 93 -9.61 1.70 -10.31
N PHE A 94 -10.16 2.48 -9.39
CA PHE A 94 -11.51 2.25 -8.87
C PHE A 94 -12.57 2.31 -9.99
N GLU A 95 -12.37 3.15 -11.00
CA GLU A 95 -13.28 3.32 -12.13
C GLU A 95 -13.42 2.05 -12.97
N ASP A 96 -12.34 1.28 -13.10
CA ASP A 96 -12.34 0.02 -13.85
C ASP A 96 -13.18 -1.01 -13.09
N PHE A 97 -12.97 -1.17 -11.78
CA PHE A 97 -13.79 -2.04 -10.94
C PHE A 97 -15.27 -1.63 -10.93
N GLN A 98 -15.56 -0.33 -10.84
CA GLN A 98 -16.94 0.16 -10.92
C GLN A 98 -17.58 -0.16 -12.26
N LYS A 99 -16.82 -0.08 -13.37
CA LYS A 99 -17.30 -0.42 -14.71
C LYS A 99 -17.60 -1.91 -14.82
N ASP A 100 -16.72 -2.75 -14.30
CA ASP A 100 -16.88 -4.20 -14.31
C ASP A 100 -18.06 -4.64 -13.46
N LEU A 101 -18.25 -4.07 -12.27
CA LEU A 101 -19.43 -4.34 -11.44
C LEU A 101 -20.72 -3.87 -12.10
N ARG A 102 -20.74 -2.69 -12.76
CA ARG A 102 -21.92 -2.25 -13.53
C ARG A 102 -22.24 -3.21 -14.67
N LYS A 103 -21.22 -3.76 -15.33
CA LYS A 103 -21.41 -4.77 -16.38
C LYS A 103 -21.96 -6.06 -15.79
N MET A 104 -21.38 -6.57 -14.70
CA MET A 104 -21.85 -7.76 -14.01
C MET A 104 -23.33 -7.64 -13.59
N LYS A 105 -23.72 -6.50 -13.03
CA LYS A 105 -25.13 -6.20 -12.70
C LYS A 105 -26.05 -6.24 -13.91
N LYS A 106 -25.60 -5.73 -15.05
CA LYS A 106 -26.38 -5.75 -16.31
C LYS A 106 -26.52 -7.19 -16.82
N ASP A 107 -25.43 -7.94 -16.83
CA ASP A 107 -25.42 -9.33 -17.31
C ASP A 107 -26.28 -10.23 -16.42
N LEU A 108 -26.28 -10.00 -15.09
CA LEU A 108 -27.17 -10.68 -14.15
C LEU A 108 -28.65 -10.38 -14.41
N ARG A 109 -29.02 -9.13 -14.72
CA ARG A 109 -30.40 -8.77 -15.10
C ARG A 109 -30.83 -9.42 -16.41
N ALA A 110 -29.92 -9.52 -17.37
CA ALA A 110 -30.18 -10.22 -18.63
C ALA A 110 -30.41 -11.72 -18.37
N CYS A 111 -29.57 -12.34 -17.53
CA CYS A 111 -29.73 -13.74 -17.11
C CYS A 111 -31.10 -13.98 -16.43
N GLU A 112 -31.51 -13.11 -15.52
CA GLU A 112 -32.83 -13.16 -14.88
C GLU A 112 -33.98 -13.06 -15.89
N THR A 113 -33.84 -12.17 -16.89
CA THR A 113 -34.85 -12.01 -17.95
C THR A 113 -34.96 -13.25 -18.82
N GLU A 114 -33.84 -13.86 -19.21
CA GLU A 114 -33.87 -15.09 -20.00
C GLU A 114 -34.38 -16.30 -19.20
N ALA A 115 -34.00 -16.41 -17.92
CA ALA A 115 -34.53 -17.45 -17.03
C ALA A 115 -36.06 -17.32 -16.89
N ALA A 116 -36.58 -16.10 -16.72
CA ALA A 116 -38.03 -15.85 -16.68
C ALA A 116 -38.75 -16.30 -17.96
N LYS A 117 -38.14 -16.14 -19.15
CA LYS A 117 -38.71 -16.65 -20.39
C LYS A 117 -38.78 -18.18 -20.40
N VAL A 118 -37.74 -18.87 -19.91
CA VAL A 118 -37.75 -20.33 -19.79
C VAL A 118 -38.88 -20.79 -18.87
N TYR A 119 -39.09 -20.09 -17.74
CA TYR A 119 -40.18 -20.41 -16.82
C TYR A 119 -41.56 -20.26 -17.45
N GLN A 120 -41.73 -19.28 -18.34
CA GLN A 120 -43.01 -19.00 -19.00
C GLN A 120 -43.29 -19.90 -20.21
N LEU A 121 -42.25 -20.30 -20.95
CA LEU A 121 -42.40 -20.98 -22.24
C LEU A 121 -42.29 -22.51 -22.15
N SER A 122 -41.72 -23.04 -21.07
CA SER A 122 -41.58 -24.49 -20.86
C SER A 122 -42.82 -25.11 -20.23
N LEU A 123 -43.09 -26.37 -20.57
CA LEU A 123 -44.09 -27.19 -19.86
C LEU A 123 -43.61 -27.52 -18.44
N GLU A 124 -44.54 -27.62 -17.49
CA GLU A 124 -44.23 -27.85 -16.07
C GLU A 124 -43.35 -29.08 -15.84
N GLU A 125 -43.62 -30.17 -16.57
CA GLU A 125 -42.85 -31.43 -16.51
C GLU A 125 -41.40 -31.33 -17.02
N HIS A 126 -41.04 -30.23 -17.68
CA HIS A 126 -39.70 -29.97 -18.23
C HIS A 126 -38.97 -28.81 -17.53
N LEU A 127 -39.58 -28.17 -16.52
CA LEU A 127 -38.97 -27.03 -15.82
C LEU A 127 -37.81 -27.44 -14.92
N GLN A 128 -37.90 -28.62 -14.31
CA GLN A 128 -36.92 -29.07 -13.33
C GLN A 128 -35.83 -29.95 -13.96
N PRO A 129 -34.57 -29.85 -13.49
CA PRO A 129 -34.09 -29.10 -12.31
C PRO A 129 -33.64 -27.66 -12.60
N PHE A 130 -33.85 -27.17 -13.83
CA PHE A 130 -33.33 -25.88 -14.28
C PHE A 130 -33.85 -24.72 -13.45
N LYS A 131 -35.16 -24.70 -13.16
CA LYS A 131 -35.80 -23.63 -12.40
C LYS A 131 -35.18 -23.48 -11.01
N ASP A 132 -35.15 -24.55 -10.22
CA ASP A 132 -34.61 -24.51 -8.85
C ASP A 132 -33.14 -24.08 -8.84
N SER A 133 -32.34 -24.64 -9.76
CA SER A 133 -30.92 -24.31 -9.87
C SER A 133 -30.70 -22.83 -10.24
N MET A 134 -31.49 -22.31 -11.18
CA MET A 134 -31.37 -20.93 -11.62
C MET A 134 -31.90 -19.92 -10.62
N GLU A 135 -32.98 -20.23 -9.91
CA GLU A 135 -33.50 -19.37 -8.84
C GLU A 135 -32.48 -19.25 -7.70
N GLN A 136 -31.86 -20.37 -7.28
CA GLN A 136 -30.80 -20.36 -6.30
C GLN A 136 -29.59 -19.56 -6.78
N PHE A 137 -29.12 -19.79 -8.01
CA PHE A 137 -28.00 -19.06 -8.59
C PHE A 137 -28.27 -17.55 -8.67
N ILE A 138 -29.42 -17.13 -9.22
CA ILE A 138 -29.76 -15.70 -9.37
C ILE A 138 -29.87 -15.04 -8.00
N SER A 139 -30.49 -15.72 -7.03
CA SER A 139 -30.61 -15.20 -5.66
C SER A 139 -29.24 -14.96 -5.04
N GLN A 140 -28.33 -15.94 -5.12
CA GLN A 140 -26.98 -15.80 -4.58
C GLN A 140 -26.18 -14.73 -5.32
N ALA A 141 -26.21 -14.72 -6.65
CA ALA A 141 -25.49 -13.76 -7.47
C ALA A 141 -25.91 -12.30 -7.20
N LYS A 142 -27.19 -12.04 -6.87
CA LYS A 142 -27.66 -10.70 -6.48
C LYS A 142 -27.05 -10.25 -5.15
N ILE A 143 -27.00 -11.15 -4.17
CA ILE A 143 -26.39 -10.88 -2.86
C ILE A 143 -24.89 -10.60 -3.04
N ASP A 144 -24.19 -11.44 -3.79
CA ASP A 144 -22.76 -11.27 -4.04
C ASP A 144 -22.47 -9.96 -4.78
N GLN A 145 -23.26 -9.63 -5.81
CA GLN A 145 -23.15 -8.36 -6.54
C GLN A 145 -23.30 -7.14 -5.62
N GLU A 146 -24.27 -7.15 -4.70
CA GLU A 146 -24.47 -6.06 -3.75
C GLU A 146 -23.31 -5.96 -2.74
N ASN A 147 -22.83 -7.11 -2.25
CA ASN A 147 -21.69 -7.18 -1.34
C ASN A 147 -20.40 -6.66 -1.98
N GLU A 148 -20.15 -6.97 -3.25
CA GLU A 148 -18.99 -6.45 -3.99
C GLU A 148 -19.09 -4.94 -4.26
N GLU A 149 -20.28 -4.43 -4.62
CA GLU A 149 -20.52 -2.99 -4.76
C GLU A 149 -20.27 -2.23 -3.45
N LYS A 150 -20.71 -2.80 -2.32
CA LYS A 150 -20.45 -2.26 -0.98
C LYS A 150 -18.97 -2.31 -0.63
N SER A 151 -18.32 -3.46 -0.83
CA SER A 151 -16.88 -3.64 -0.55
C SER A 151 -16.02 -2.67 -1.35
N LEU A 152 -16.33 -2.45 -2.63
CA LEU A 152 -15.62 -1.47 -3.46
C LEU A 152 -15.80 -0.04 -2.93
N THR A 153 -17.01 0.31 -2.48
CA THR A 153 -17.31 1.63 -1.91
C THR A 153 -16.55 1.87 -0.61
N GLU A 154 -16.51 0.87 0.27
CA GLU A 154 -15.77 0.92 1.54
C GLU A 154 -14.25 0.97 1.30
N ALA A 155 -13.73 0.19 0.37
CA ALA A 155 -12.33 0.21 -0.02
C ALA A 155 -11.91 1.58 -0.58
N HIS A 156 -12.74 2.17 -1.45
CA HIS A 156 -12.47 3.49 -2.01
C HIS A 156 -12.47 4.58 -0.92
N LYS A 157 -13.46 4.55 -0.02
CA LYS A 157 -13.52 5.46 1.13
C LYS A 157 -12.28 5.33 2.02
N SER A 158 -11.90 4.11 2.39
CA SER A 158 -10.72 3.82 3.21
C SER A 158 -9.42 4.32 2.59
N PHE A 159 -9.30 4.18 1.26
CA PHE A 159 -8.18 4.74 0.51
C PHE A 159 -8.13 6.27 0.59
N LEU A 160 -9.24 6.97 0.35
CA LEU A 160 -9.31 8.43 0.43
C LEU A 160 -9.01 8.95 1.84
N GLU A 161 -9.53 8.30 2.88
CA GLU A 161 -9.20 8.60 4.27
C GLU A 161 -7.71 8.38 4.57
N THR A 162 -7.07 7.44 3.87
CA THR A 162 -5.63 7.17 4.00
C THR A 162 -4.79 8.23 3.30
N ALA A 163 -5.17 8.63 2.10
CA ALA A 163 -4.54 9.76 1.42
C ALA A 163 -4.66 11.06 2.24
N ALA A 164 -5.85 11.31 2.82
CA ALA A 164 -6.10 12.47 3.67
C ALA A 164 -5.27 12.46 4.96
N TYR A 165 -5.10 11.30 5.60
CA TYR A 165 -4.25 11.14 6.78
C TYR A 165 -2.80 11.60 6.52
N PHE A 166 -2.26 11.28 5.34
CA PHE A 166 -0.93 11.75 4.91
C PHE A 166 -0.94 13.12 4.22
N CYS A 167 -2.04 13.87 4.33
CA CYS A 167 -2.21 15.20 3.73
C CYS A 167 -1.94 15.25 2.22
N MET A 168 -2.11 14.14 1.51
CA MET A 168 -1.90 14.09 0.06
C MET A 168 -3.05 14.78 -0.67
N LYS A 169 -2.71 15.65 -1.62
CA LYS A 169 -3.67 16.38 -2.45
C LYS A 169 -3.74 15.77 -3.85
N PRO A 170 -4.90 15.82 -4.51
CA PRO A 170 -5.03 15.42 -5.92
C PRO A 170 -4.06 16.22 -6.79
N LYS A 171 -3.52 15.60 -7.85
CA LYS A 171 -2.71 16.35 -8.83
C LYS A 171 -3.60 17.30 -9.63
N MET A 172 -2.97 18.26 -10.31
CA MET A 172 -3.70 19.19 -11.18
C MET A 172 -4.50 18.42 -12.24
N GLY A 173 -5.81 18.66 -12.29
CA GLY A 173 -6.73 17.98 -13.21
C GLY A 173 -7.36 16.70 -12.65
N GLU A 174 -6.91 16.19 -11.50
CA GLU A 174 -7.57 15.08 -10.80
C GLU A 174 -8.65 15.61 -9.84
N LYS A 175 -9.77 14.90 -9.74
CA LYS A 175 -10.84 15.22 -8.77
C LYS A 175 -10.49 14.74 -7.36
N GLU A 176 -9.80 13.61 -7.28
CA GLU A 176 -9.39 12.94 -6.05
C GLU A 176 -7.98 12.35 -6.23
N VAL A 177 -7.33 12.01 -5.13
CA VAL A 177 -6.00 11.37 -5.18
C VAL A 177 -6.15 10.02 -5.87
N SER A 178 -5.32 9.71 -6.85
CA SER A 178 -5.34 8.39 -7.50
C SER A 178 -4.50 7.36 -6.73
N PRO A 179 -4.87 6.05 -6.69
CA PRO A 179 -4.04 5.00 -6.12
C PRO A 179 -2.62 5.01 -6.68
N HIS A 180 -2.48 5.22 -7.98
CA HIS A 180 -1.19 5.38 -8.64
C HIS A 180 -0.35 6.48 -8.00
N SER A 181 -0.89 7.70 -7.91
CA SER A 181 -0.13 8.83 -7.35
C SER A 181 0.33 8.60 -5.91
N PHE A 182 -0.52 7.98 -5.09
CA PHE A 182 -0.24 7.75 -3.67
C PHE A 182 0.71 6.56 -3.46
N PHE A 183 0.36 5.38 -3.98
CA PHE A 183 1.13 4.16 -3.72
C PHE A 183 2.45 4.12 -4.48
N ASN A 184 2.60 4.82 -5.62
CA ASN A 184 3.87 4.86 -6.33
C ASN A 184 4.98 5.56 -5.51
N ILE A 185 4.64 6.60 -4.75
CA ILE A 185 5.59 7.26 -3.82
C ILE A 185 6.09 6.26 -2.78
N TRP A 186 5.17 5.51 -2.18
CA TRP A 186 5.49 4.49 -1.20
C TRP A 186 6.26 3.33 -1.80
N HIS A 187 5.91 2.90 -3.01
CA HIS A 187 6.60 1.84 -3.74
C HIS A 187 8.07 2.20 -3.98
N GLU A 188 8.34 3.39 -4.51
CA GLU A 188 9.71 3.86 -4.75
C GLU A 188 10.49 3.92 -3.44
N PHE A 189 9.93 4.59 -2.42
CA PHE A 189 10.57 4.72 -1.12
C PHE A 189 10.83 3.37 -0.45
N SER A 190 9.84 2.48 -0.42
CA SER A 190 9.97 1.15 0.19
C SER A 190 10.98 0.28 -0.56
N SER A 191 11.03 0.38 -1.89
CA SER A 191 12.03 -0.33 -2.71
C SER A 191 13.44 0.11 -2.36
N ASP A 192 13.71 1.42 -2.39
CA ASP A 192 15.02 1.96 -2.06
C ASP A 192 15.40 1.65 -0.60
N PHE A 193 14.46 1.80 0.34
CA PHE A 193 14.67 1.45 1.75
C PHE A 193 15.02 -0.02 1.91
N LYS A 194 14.32 -0.93 1.21
CA LYS A 194 14.56 -2.38 1.27
C LYS A 194 15.95 -2.75 0.76
N ASP A 195 16.44 -2.09 -0.28
CA ASP A 195 17.78 -2.32 -0.80
C ASP A 195 18.87 -1.92 0.20
N PHE A 196 18.73 -0.76 0.84
CA PHE A 196 19.64 -0.36 1.91
C PHE A 196 19.49 -1.24 3.15
N TRP A 197 18.27 -1.64 3.51
CA TRP A 197 17.99 -2.48 4.68
C TRP A 197 18.63 -3.85 4.55
N LYS A 198 18.58 -4.47 3.36
CA LYS A 198 19.28 -5.72 3.07
C LYS A 198 20.80 -5.57 3.17
N LYS A 199 21.36 -4.46 2.64
CA LYS A 199 22.80 -4.19 2.69
C LYS A 199 23.28 -4.00 4.12
N GLU A 200 22.58 -3.18 4.90
CA GLU A 200 22.95 -2.86 6.28
C GLU A 200 22.79 -4.08 7.21
N ASN A 201 21.74 -4.88 7.06
CA ASN A 201 21.61 -6.14 7.83
C ASN A 201 22.80 -7.08 7.58
N LYS A 202 23.27 -7.19 6.33
CA LYS A 202 24.47 -7.98 6.02
C LYS A 202 25.73 -7.44 6.69
N LEU A 203 25.88 -6.11 6.74
CA LEU A 203 27.00 -5.45 7.42
C LEU A 203 26.96 -5.72 8.93
N ILE A 204 25.81 -5.53 9.58
CA ILE A 204 25.62 -5.79 11.02
C ILE A 204 25.90 -7.26 11.34
N LEU A 205 25.48 -8.21 10.50
CA LEU A 205 25.82 -9.62 10.66
C LEU A 205 27.33 -9.88 10.58
N GLN A 206 28.03 -9.22 9.66
CA GLN A 206 29.48 -9.33 9.53
C GLN A 206 30.22 -8.74 10.73
N GLU A 207 29.80 -7.57 11.22
CA GLU A 207 30.32 -6.93 12.44
C GLU A 207 30.20 -7.90 13.64
N ARG A 208 29.01 -8.45 13.89
CA ARG A 208 28.78 -9.39 14.99
C ARG A 208 29.62 -10.67 14.89
N ARG A 209 29.83 -11.18 13.68
CA ARG A 209 30.69 -12.36 13.47
C ARG A 209 32.14 -12.00 13.79
N SER A 210 32.62 -10.84 13.36
CA SER A 210 33.98 -10.37 13.66
C SER A 210 34.19 -10.23 15.17
N ASP A 211 33.26 -9.59 15.88
CA ASP A 211 33.32 -9.40 17.34
C ASP A 211 33.40 -10.75 18.08
N TYR A 212 32.61 -11.74 17.64
CA TYR A 212 32.68 -13.11 18.16
C TYR A 212 34.07 -13.75 17.99
N TYR A 213 34.77 -13.49 16.87
CA TYR A 213 36.11 -14.03 16.64
C TYR A 213 37.22 -13.22 17.30
N THR A 214 37.00 -11.93 17.59
CA THR A 214 37.98 -11.06 18.28
C THR A 214 37.85 -11.08 19.81
N GLY A 215 36.78 -11.68 20.36
CA GLY A 215 36.64 -11.92 21.79
C GLY A 215 36.37 -10.67 22.63
N ILE A 216 35.82 -9.63 22.01
CA ILE A 216 35.31 -8.41 22.66
C ILE A 216 33.79 -8.54 22.81
#